data_AF-X0XKM2-F1
#
_entry.id   AF-X0XKM2-F1
#
_cell.length_a   1.000
_cell.length_b   1.000
_cell.length_c   1.000
_cell.angle_alpha   90.00
_cell.angle_beta   90.00
_cell.angle_gamma   90.00
#
_symmetry.space_group_name_H-M   'P 1'
#
loop_
_entity.id
_entity.type
_entity.pdbx_description
1 polymer ?
#
loop_
_entity_poly.entity_id
_entity_poly.type
_entity_poly.pdbx_seq_one_letter_code
_entity_poly.pdbx_strand_id
1 'polypeptide(L)'
;MAVGTLAVGMIFIGGTFLVGIYFSTIATERTIAAVAADEAFAKIKIFRVNLNDPNFTVTNQQARFKGVVWNKNNFDPNEFAYPSIKILAESRYCWSALCRRIDLNPSDRRVQVTVFVCRRVGVSARYRNPTDPFEPVIALYRPVPLQVEVSANPGLPEVLTINVFDERVFINDGYTIVENSTGDIYRVLKRNADQPDTVLLDKPWDPD
;
A
#
# COMPACT_ATOMS: atom_id res chain seq x y z
N MET A 1 -12.52 -16.66 -49.59
CA MET A 1 -13.24 -15.69 -48.72
C MET A 1 -13.65 -16.28 -47.37
N ALA A 2 -14.20 -17.50 -47.28
CA ALA A 2 -14.65 -18.10 -46.02
C ALA A 2 -13.55 -18.33 -44.94
N VAL A 3 -12.32 -18.67 -45.35
CA VAL A 3 -11.20 -18.84 -44.40
C VAL A 3 -10.81 -17.52 -43.73
N GLY A 4 -10.93 -16.40 -44.45
CA GLY A 4 -10.63 -15.07 -43.91
C GLY A 4 -11.65 -14.63 -42.86
N THR A 5 -12.94 -14.87 -43.09
CA THR A 5 -13.99 -14.55 -42.11
C THR A 5 -13.89 -15.43 -40.85
N LEU A 6 -13.48 -16.70 -41.01
CA LEU A 6 -13.27 -17.62 -39.90
C LEU A 6 -12.04 -17.22 -39.06
N ALA A 7 -10.93 -16.86 -39.70
CA ALA A 7 -9.73 -16.40 -39.01
C ALA A 7 -9.97 -15.09 -38.22
N VAL A 8 -10.66 -14.12 -38.83
CA VAL A 8 -11.04 -12.87 -38.15
C VAL A 8 -11.96 -13.14 -36.96
N GLY A 9 -12.94 -14.05 -37.11
CA GLY A 9 -13.84 -14.45 -36.02
C GLY A 9 -13.09 -15.10 -34.84
N MET A 10 -12.14 -15.99 -35.10
CA MET A 10 -11.34 -16.63 -34.05
C MET A 10 -10.41 -15.64 -33.33
N ILE A 11 -9.77 -14.71 -34.04
CA ILE A 11 -8.94 -13.67 -33.43
C ILE A 11 -9.79 -12.76 -32.53
N PHE A 12 -10.99 -12.39 -32.98
CA PHE A 12 -11.91 -11.58 -32.20
C PHE A 12 -12.34 -12.28 -30.90
N ILE A 13 -12.70 -13.58 -30.98
CA ILE A 13 -13.05 -14.39 -29.80
C ILE A 13 -11.85 -14.49 -28.85
N GLY A 14 -10.65 -14.78 -29.36
CA GLY A 14 -9.45 -14.89 -28.54
C GLY A 14 -9.11 -13.57 -27.83
N GLY A 15 -9.18 -12.45 -28.54
CA GLY A 15 -8.92 -11.12 -27.98
C GLY A 15 -9.94 -10.71 -26.92
N THR A 16 -11.23 -10.83 -27.23
CA THR A 16 -12.31 -10.45 -26.30
C THR A 16 -12.33 -11.33 -25.04
N PHE A 17 -12.02 -12.62 -25.17
CA PHE A 17 -11.96 -13.54 -24.04
C PHE A 17 -10.84 -13.19 -23.05
N LEU A 18 -9.62 -12.90 -23.54
CA LEU A 18 -8.49 -12.49 -22.69
C LEU A 18 -8.76 -11.16 -21.99
N VAL A 19 -9.33 -10.20 -22.71
CA VAL A 19 -9.73 -8.91 -22.15
C VAL A 19 -10.82 -9.09 -21.09
N GLY A 20 -11.79 -9.97 -21.33
CA GLY A 20 -12.83 -10.34 -20.36
C GLY A 20 -12.25 -10.93 -19.07
N ILE A 21 -11.29 -11.86 -19.17
CA ILE A 21 -10.60 -12.43 -18.00
C ILE A 21 -9.84 -11.34 -17.23
N TYR A 22 -9.14 -10.46 -17.94
CA TYR A 22 -8.36 -9.38 -17.33
C TYR A 22 -9.25 -8.44 -16.51
N PHE A 23 -10.34 -7.94 -17.11
CA PHE A 23 -11.27 -7.05 -16.41
C PHE A 23 -12.03 -7.75 -15.29
N SER A 24 -12.42 -9.02 -15.48
CA SER A 24 -13.03 -9.81 -14.42
C SER A 24 -12.09 -9.98 -13.23
N THR A 25 -10.80 -10.22 -13.48
CA THR A 25 -9.78 -10.32 -12.44
C THR A 25 -9.66 -9.00 -11.66
N ILE A 26 -9.52 -7.86 -12.34
CA ILE A 26 -9.44 -6.55 -11.68
C ILE A 26 -10.72 -6.25 -10.88
N ALA A 27 -11.89 -6.54 -11.44
CA ALA A 27 -13.16 -6.32 -10.77
C ALA A 27 -13.24 -7.15 -9.47
N THR A 28 -12.93 -8.45 -9.55
CA THR A 28 -12.91 -9.33 -8.36
C THR A 28 -11.89 -8.88 -7.32
N GLU A 29 -10.70 -8.44 -7.73
CA GLU A 29 -9.68 -7.92 -6.82
C GLU A 29 -10.17 -6.66 -6.09
N ARG A 30 -10.81 -5.73 -6.79
CA ARG A 30 -11.37 -4.51 -6.18
C ARG A 30 -12.50 -4.83 -5.21
N THR A 31 -13.39 -5.76 -5.55
CA THR A 31 -14.48 -6.16 -4.66
C THR A 31 -13.95 -6.84 -3.39
N ILE A 32 -13.00 -7.78 -3.52
CA ILE A 32 -12.42 -8.45 -2.34
C ILE A 32 -11.61 -7.45 -1.50
N ALA A 33 -10.87 -6.56 -2.14
CA ALA A 33 -10.10 -5.54 -1.44
C ALA A 33 -10.99 -4.61 -0.61
N ALA A 34 -12.17 -4.23 -1.14
CA ALA A 34 -13.14 -3.43 -0.40
C ALA A 34 -13.65 -4.15 0.86
N VAL A 35 -14.02 -5.43 0.75
CA VAL A 35 -14.49 -6.23 1.90
C VAL A 35 -13.37 -6.43 2.93
N ALA A 36 -12.13 -6.68 2.47
CA ALA A 36 -10.98 -6.80 3.36
C ALA A 36 -10.66 -5.46 4.06
N ALA A 37 -10.86 -4.33 3.40
CA ALA A 37 -10.71 -3.00 4.00
C ALA A 37 -11.80 -2.74 5.07
N ASP A 38 -13.04 -3.13 4.82
CA ASP A 38 -14.13 -3.00 5.80
C ASP A 38 -13.83 -3.81 7.07
N GLU A 39 -13.33 -5.03 6.92
CA GLU A 39 -12.88 -5.86 8.06
C GLU A 39 -11.72 -5.18 8.81
N ALA A 40 -10.73 -4.65 8.08
CA ALA A 40 -9.61 -3.92 8.66
C ALA A 40 -10.08 -2.70 9.47
N PHE A 41 -10.99 -1.89 8.94
CA PHE A 41 -11.55 -0.74 9.65
C PHE A 41 -12.36 -1.16 10.89
N ALA A 42 -13.12 -2.25 10.81
CA ALA A 42 -13.82 -2.79 11.98
C ALA A 42 -12.82 -3.18 13.09
N LYS A 43 -11.73 -3.85 12.73
CA LYS A 43 -10.67 -4.22 13.68
C LYS A 43 -9.98 -3.02 14.28
N ILE A 44 -9.63 -2.01 13.48
CA ILE A 44 -8.99 -0.79 13.96
C ILE A 44 -9.86 -0.09 15.01
N LYS A 45 -11.18 -0.09 14.83
CA LYS A 45 -12.14 0.43 15.81
C LYS A 45 -12.19 -0.41 17.10
N ILE A 46 -12.12 -1.74 16.98
CA ILE A 46 -12.17 -2.66 18.14
C ILE A 46 -10.89 -2.58 18.96
N PHE A 47 -9.73 -2.73 18.32
CA PHE A 47 -8.45 -2.81 19.02
C PHE A 47 -7.96 -1.47 19.56
N ARG A 48 -8.50 -0.37 19.01
CA ARG A 48 -8.20 1.02 19.35
C ARG A 48 -6.74 1.40 19.17
N VAL A 49 -6.55 2.65 18.76
CA VAL A 49 -5.24 3.27 18.69
C VAL A 49 -4.89 3.85 20.05
N ASN A 50 -3.69 3.56 20.55
CA ASN A 50 -3.19 4.19 21.76
C ASN A 50 -2.78 5.64 21.47
N LEU A 51 -3.63 6.59 21.83
CA LEU A 51 -3.38 8.02 21.63
C LEU A 51 -2.24 8.58 22.51
N ASN A 52 -1.87 7.86 23.56
CA ASN A 52 -0.78 8.22 24.45
C ASN A 52 0.56 7.60 24.00
N ASP A 53 0.59 6.91 22.87
CA ASP A 53 1.81 6.34 22.33
C ASP A 53 2.80 7.46 21.93
N PRO A 54 4.08 7.38 22.29
CA PRO A 54 5.07 8.41 21.96
C PRO A 54 5.16 8.69 20.45
N ASN A 55 4.88 7.71 19.59
CA ASN A 55 4.88 7.88 18.14
C ASN A 55 3.73 8.76 17.64
N PHE A 56 2.72 9.03 18.47
CA PHE A 56 1.59 9.91 18.18
C PHE A 56 1.62 11.23 18.93
N THR A 57 2.35 11.31 20.04
CA THR A 57 2.38 12.51 20.88
C THR A 57 3.52 13.45 20.52
N VAL A 58 4.58 12.94 19.90
CA VAL A 58 5.79 13.72 19.57
C VAL A 58 5.86 14.11 18.09
N THR A 59 5.18 13.36 17.22
CA THR A 59 5.36 13.47 15.76
C THR A 59 4.03 13.52 15.02
N ASN A 60 3.83 14.53 14.15
CA ASN A 60 2.76 14.57 13.13
C ASN A 60 2.94 13.54 12.01
N GLN A 61 3.65 12.45 12.30
CA GLN A 61 4.07 11.45 11.33
C GLN A 61 3.11 10.27 11.33
N GLN A 62 3.15 9.52 10.24
CA GLN A 62 2.40 8.28 10.13
C GLN A 62 3.05 7.17 10.93
N ALA A 63 2.29 6.61 11.86
CA ALA A 63 2.68 5.43 12.60
C ALA A 63 1.95 4.20 12.06
N ARG A 64 2.65 3.07 11.97
CA ARG A 64 2.02 1.80 11.58
C ARG A 64 1.07 1.34 12.69
N PHE A 65 -0.14 0.92 12.32
CA PHE A 65 -1.17 0.48 13.26
C PHE A 65 -0.65 -0.56 14.25
N LYS A 66 0.10 -1.58 13.81
CA LYS A 66 0.68 -2.61 14.70
C LYS A 66 1.55 -2.01 15.82
N GLY A 67 2.27 -0.93 15.55
CA GLY A 67 3.16 -0.29 16.52
C GLY A 67 2.43 0.50 17.60
N VAL A 68 1.18 0.88 17.34
CA VAL A 68 0.42 1.84 18.15
C VAL A 68 -0.91 1.29 18.68
N VAL A 69 -1.19 0.01 18.44
CA VAL A 69 -2.31 -0.68 19.07
C VAL A 69 -2.06 -0.77 20.57
N TRP A 70 -3.12 -0.51 21.37
CA TRP A 70 -3.07 -0.54 22.83
C TRP A 70 -2.46 -1.82 23.41
N ASN A 71 -2.76 -2.98 22.80
CA ASN A 71 -2.21 -4.27 23.18
C ASN A 71 -1.24 -4.83 22.12
N LYS A 72 -0.16 -4.09 21.86
CA LYS A 72 0.85 -4.41 20.82
C LYS A 72 1.44 -5.83 20.90
N ASN A 73 1.51 -6.41 22.10
CA ASN A 73 2.15 -7.71 22.33
C ASN A 73 1.23 -8.90 22.08
N ASN A 74 -0.10 -8.69 22.05
CA ASN A 74 -1.08 -9.78 21.93
C ASN A 74 -1.87 -9.74 20.62
N PHE A 75 -1.41 -8.95 19.63
CA PHE A 75 -2.07 -8.84 18.34
C PHE A 75 -1.56 -9.95 17.40
N ASP A 76 -2.39 -10.97 17.19
CA ASP A 76 -2.06 -12.11 16.32
C ASP A 76 -1.73 -11.61 14.90
N PRO A 77 -0.57 -11.98 14.32
CA PRO A 77 -0.24 -11.68 12.93
C PRO A 77 -1.33 -12.09 11.90
N ASN A 78 -2.12 -13.13 12.19
CA ASN A 78 -3.22 -13.59 11.34
C ASN A 78 -4.36 -12.57 11.21
N GLU A 79 -4.47 -11.62 12.15
CA GLU A 79 -5.49 -10.57 12.09
C GLU A 79 -5.30 -9.60 10.92
N PHE A 80 -4.08 -9.52 10.38
CA PHE A 80 -3.74 -8.76 9.19
C PHE A 80 -4.02 -9.49 7.88
N ALA A 81 -4.54 -10.72 7.96
CA ALA A 81 -4.88 -11.54 6.79
C ALA A 81 -6.39 -11.52 6.56
N TYR A 82 -6.78 -11.64 5.29
CA TYR A 82 -8.18 -11.79 4.90
C TYR A 82 -8.40 -13.12 4.14
N PRO A 83 -9.39 -13.92 4.56
CA PRO A 83 -10.20 -13.78 5.80
C PRO A 83 -9.35 -14.01 7.06
N SER A 84 -9.68 -13.35 8.17
CA SER A 84 -8.90 -13.47 9.42
C SER A 84 -9.10 -14.76 10.21
N ILE A 85 -10.13 -15.52 9.87
CA ILE A 85 -10.41 -16.84 10.45
C ILE A 85 -9.44 -17.92 9.94
N LYS A 86 -8.61 -17.60 8.94
CA LYS A 86 -7.63 -18.52 8.36
C LYS A 86 -6.22 -18.18 8.81
N ILE A 87 -5.36 -19.19 8.85
CA ILE A 87 -3.93 -18.98 9.02
C ILE A 87 -3.36 -18.18 7.84
N LEU A 88 -2.38 -17.31 8.09
CA LEU A 88 -1.70 -16.49 7.08
C LEU A 88 -1.28 -17.27 5.83
N ALA A 89 -0.92 -18.56 5.96
CA ALA A 89 -0.53 -19.40 4.84
C ALA A 89 -1.66 -19.62 3.81
N GLU A 90 -2.92 -19.60 4.24
CA GLU A 90 -4.08 -19.86 3.38
C GLU A 90 -4.74 -18.58 2.86
N SER A 91 -4.50 -17.45 3.53
CA SER A 91 -5.05 -16.16 3.14
C SER A 91 -4.34 -15.60 1.91
N ARG A 92 -5.13 -15.07 0.98
CA ARG A 92 -4.62 -14.49 -0.28
C ARG A 92 -4.47 -12.98 -0.23
N TYR A 93 -5.15 -12.34 0.72
CA TYR A 93 -5.13 -10.91 0.89
C TYR A 93 -4.59 -10.59 2.28
N CYS A 94 -3.81 -9.53 2.36
CA CYS A 94 -3.33 -8.99 3.60
C CYS A 94 -3.63 -7.50 3.63
N TRP A 95 -3.76 -6.95 4.83
CA TRP A 95 -3.91 -5.53 5.03
C TRP A 95 -2.89 -5.02 6.03
N SER A 96 -2.63 -3.73 5.92
CA SER A 96 -1.82 -2.96 6.86
C SER A 96 -2.41 -1.56 6.92
N ALA A 97 -2.13 -0.83 7.99
CA ALA A 97 -2.66 0.52 8.15
C ALA A 97 -1.59 1.46 8.68
N LEU A 98 -1.64 2.68 8.16
CA LEU A 98 -0.92 3.84 8.68
C LEU A 98 -1.94 4.72 9.39
N CYS A 99 -1.54 5.24 10.54
CA CYS A 99 -2.39 6.01 11.42
C CYS A 99 -1.67 7.33 11.73
N ARG A 100 -2.39 8.44 11.68
CA ARG A 100 -1.89 9.79 11.93
C ARG A 100 -2.89 10.56 12.80
N ARG A 101 -2.42 11.38 13.75
CA ARG A 101 -3.31 12.36 14.41
C ARG A 101 -3.50 13.56 13.49
N ILE A 102 -4.74 14.01 13.35
CA ILE A 102 -5.06 15.16 12.49
C ILE A 102 -4.64 16.47 13.16
N ASP A 103 -4.77 16.54 14.49
CA ASP A 103 -4.41 17.70 15.30
C ASP A 103 -3.53 17.25 16.48
N LEU A 104 -2.57 18.10 16.84
CA LEU A 104 -1.71 17.96 18.01
C LEU A 104 -2.43 18.37 19.30
N ASN A 105 -3.61 19.00 19.20
CA ASN A 105 -4.42 19.31 20.36
C ASN A 105 -4.71 18.04 21.17
N PRO A 106 -4.29 17.96 22.45
CA PRO A 106 -4.49 16.77 23.28
C PRO A 106 -5.98 16.45 23.53
N SER A 107 -6.87 17.42 23.32
CA SER A 107 -8.31 17.25 23.42
C SER A 107 -8.93 16.65 22.15
N ASP A 108 -8.27 16.76 21.00
CA ASP A 108 -8.71 16.11 19.77
C ASP A 108 -8.25 14.65 19.73
N ARG A 109 -9.22 13.76 19.56
CA ARG A 109 -9.03 12.31 19.50
C ARG A 109 -9.19 11.76 18.09
N ARG A 110 -9.32 12.62 17.08
CA ARG A 110 -9.44 12.24 15.68
C ARG A 110 -8.11 11.68 15.17
N VAL A 111 -8.20 10.52 14.54
CA VAL A 111 -7.08 9.83 13.90
C VAL A 111 -7.47 9.57 12.46
N GLN A 112 -6.61 10.01 11.53
CA GLN A 112 -6.67 9.61 10.14
C GLN A 112 -6.06 8.22 10.01
N VAL A 113 -6.76 7.31 9.32
CA VAL A 113 -6.32 5.93 9.12
C VAL A 113 -6.35 5.63 7.63
N THR A 114 -5.19 5.28 7.09
CA THR A 114 -5.02 4.85 5.71
C THR A 114 -4.77 3.35 5.69
N VAL A 115 -5.71 2.59 5.12
CA VAL A 115 -5.63 1.13 5.04
C VAL A 115 -5.13 0.73 3.66
N PHE A 116 -4.10 -0.10 3.63
CA PHE A 116 -3.54 -0.71 2.43
C PHE A 116 -3.95 -2.17 2.39
N VAL A 117 -4.62 -2.57 1.32
CA VAL A 117 -4.96 -3.96 1.06
C VAL A 117 -4.16 -4.43 -0.14
N CYS A 118 -3.48 -5.56 0.02
CA CYS A 118 -2.64 -6.13 -1.02
C CYS A 118 -2.93 -7.62 -1.19
N ARG A 119 -2.90 -8.07 -2.44
CA ARG A 119 -2.90 -9.48 -2.77
C ARG A 119 -1.50 -10.05 -2.59
N ARG A 120 -1.39 -11.19 -1.93
CA ARG A 120 -0.12 -11.92 -1.77
C ARG A 120 0.23 -12.63 -3.08
N VAL A 121 1.48 -12.53 -3.51
CA VAL A 121 1.97 -13.08 -4.80
C VAL A 121 2.41 -14.55 -4.72
N GLY A 122 2.31 -15.19 -3.55
CA GLY A 122 2.61 -16.61 -3.36
C GLY A 122 2.62 -17.01 -1.89
N VAL A 123 2.53 -18.31 -1.60
CA VAL A 123 2.49 -18.84 -0.23
C VAL A 123 3.81 -18.66 0.53
N SER A 124 4.94 -18.64 -0.20
CA SER A 124 6.28 -18.43 0.33
C SER A 124 6.84 -17.05 0.01
N ALA A 125 6.00 -16.14 -0.52
CA ALA A 125 6.42 -14.79 -0.83
C ALA A 125 6.87 -14.07 0.44
N ARG A 126 8.01 -13.40 0.33
CA ARG A 126 8.64 -12.66 1.41
C ARG A 126 8.68 -11.18 1.04
N TYR A 127 8.35 -10.34 2.01
CA TYR A 127 8.28 -8.89 1.87
C TYR A 127 9.34 -8.25 2.75
N ARG A 128 9.86 -7.10 2.35
CA ARG A 128 10.95 -6.44 3.09
C ARG A 128 10.48 -6.01 4.48
N ASN A 129 11.40 -6.06 5.43
CA ASN A 129 11.13 -5.55 6.77
C ASN A 129 11.16 -4.02 6.71
N PRO A 130 10.11 -3.33 7.13
CA PRO A 130 10.08 -1.88 7.05
C PRO A 130 10.86 -1.17 8.17
N THR A 131 11.48 -1.92 9.09
CA THR A 131 12.47 -1.40 10.06
C THR A 131 13.91 -1.60 9.57
N ASP A 132 14.12 -2.62 8.73
CA ASP A 132 15.41 -2.90 8.10
C ASP A 132 15.16 -3.41 6.66
N PRO A 133 14.95 -2.50 5.71
CA PRO A 133 14.51 -2.87 4.36
C PRO A 133 15.63 -3.46 3.50
N PHE A 134 16.87 -3.41 3.96
CA PHE A 134 18.04 -3.89 3.23
C PHE A 134 18.56 -5.23 3.76
N GLU A 135 18.23 -5.61 5.00
CA GLU A 135 18.56 -6.94 5.50
C GLU A 135 17.65 -8.06 4.96
N PRO A 136 18.22 -9.14 4.39
CA PRO A 136 17.46 -10.27 3.85
C PRO A 136 16.89 -11.19 4.94
N VAL A 137 17.36 -11.09 6.19
CA VAL A 137 17.12 -12.10 7.24
C VAL A 137 15.72 -12.01 7.85
N ILE A 138 15.09 -10.83 7.84
CA ILE A 138 13.83 -10.57 8.58
C ILE A 138 12.65 -10.29 7.64
N ALA A 139 12.58 -10.97 6.49
CA ALA A 139 11.51 -10.72 5.53
C ALA A 139 10.13 -11.18 6.06
N LEU A 140 9.15 -10.28 5.99
CA LEU A 140 7.77 -10.47 6.47
C LEU A 140 6.97 -11.38 5.55
N TYR A 141 5.97 -12.07 6.12
CA TYR A 141 5.00 -12.89 5.37
C TYR A 141 3.87 -12.08 4.73
N ARG A 142 3.83 -10.76 4.97
CA ARG A 142 2.82 -9.86 4.42
C ARG A 142 3.45 -8.54 3.97
N PRO A 143 2.89 -7.91 2.93
CA PRO A 143 3.30 -6.57 2.54
C PRO A 143 2.90 -5.56 3.62
N VAL A 144 3.76 -4.55 3.80
CA VAL A 144 3.56 -3.42 4.70
C VAL A 144 4.18 -2.19 4.05
N PRO A 145 3.72 -0.96 4.38
CA PRO A 145 4.29 0.25 3.82
C PRO A 145 5.75 0.42 4.23
N LEU A 146 6.57 0.81 3.26
CA LEU A 146 7.97 1.17 3.42
C LEU A 146 8.10 2.68 3.43
N GLN A 147 8.92 3.19 4.35
CA GLN A 147 9.31 4.60 4.33
C GLN A 147 10.45 4.74 3.32
N VAL A 148 10.39 5.79 2.51
CA VAL A 148 11.38 6.11 1.48
C VAL A 148 11.67 7.60 1.59
N GLU A 149 12.94 7.97 1.55
CA GLU A 149 13.35 9.36 1.61
C GLU A 149 13.30 10.00 0.22
N VAL A 150 12.50 11.05 0.09
CA VAL A 150 12.27 11.76 -1.17
C VAL A 150 12.44 13.27 -0.98
N SER A 151 12.80 13.94 -2.07
CA SER A 151 12.80 15.40 -2.17
C SER A 151 11.92 15.85 -3.33
N ALA A 152 11.14 16.90 -3.09
CA ALA A 152 10.35 17.55 -4.13
C ALA A 152 11.24 18.43 -5.00
N ASN A 153 10.99 18.45 -6.30
CA ASN A 153 11.66 19.40 -7.19
C ASN A 153 10.91 20.75 -7.16
N PRO A 154 11.50 21.85 -6.67
CA PRO A 154 10.80 23.13 -6.54
C PRO A 154 10.27 23.69 -7.87
N GLY A 155 10.92 23.35 -8.99
CA GLY A 155 10.49 23.77 -10.32
C GLY A 155 9.46 22.85 -10.98
N LEU A 156 9.25 21.65 -10.43
CA LEU A 156 8.38 20.62 -10.97
C LEU A 156 7.71 19.89 -9.78
N PRO A 157 6.63 20.43 -9.20
CA PRO A 157 6.05 19.89 -7.98
C PRO A 157 5.47 18.47 -8.18
N GLU A 158 5.20 18.06 -9.42
CA GLU A 158 4.74 16.69 -9.74
C GLU A 158 5.89 15.67 -9.78
N VAL A 159 7.15 16.11 -9.62
CA VAL A 159 8.34 15.26 -9.71
C VAL A 159 9.00 15.14 -8.34
N LEU A 160 9.14 13.89 -7.90
CA LEU A 160 9.92 13.53 -6.72
C LEU A 160 11.26 12.91 -7.11
N THR A 161 12.28 13.22 -6.33
CA THR A 161 13.61 12.60 -6.40
C THR A 161 13.79 11.67 -5.20
N ILE A 162 14.19 10.43 -5.44
CA ILE A 162 14.53 9.45 -4.40
C ILE A 162 15.96 9.74 -3.94
N ASN A 163 16.11 10.12 -2.67
CA ASN A 163 17.39 10.61 -2.16
C ASN A 163 18.40 9.48 -1.95
N VAL A 164 17.92 8.29 -1.56
CA VAL A 164 18.76 7.15 -1.21
C VAL A 164 18.88 6.19 -2.39
N PHE A 165 20.11 5.88 -2.79
CA PHE A 165 20.39 5.04 -3.97
C PHE A 165 19.71 3.67 -3.88
N ASP A 166 19.82 2.99 -2.73
CA ASP A 166 19.27 1.65 -2.59
C ASP A 166 17.73 1.61 -2.48
N GLU A 167 17.10 2.73 -2.11
CA GLU A 167 15.62 2.84 -2.01
C GLU A 167 14.93 2.97 -3.36
N ARG A 168 15.71 3.21 -4.42
CA ARG A 168 15.24 3.25 -5.81
C ARG A 168 14.43 2.01 -6.20
N VAL A 169 14.67 0.86 -5.57
CA VAL A 169 13.93 -0.37 -5.89
C VAL A 169 12.52 -0.41 -5.31
N PHE A 170 12.17 0.51 -4.40
CA PHE A 170 10.89 0.53 -3.68
C PHE A 170 9.78 1.30 -4.37
N ILE A 171 10.11 2.20 -5.29
CA ILE A 171 9.14 3.03 -5.99
C ILE A 171 9.22 2.71 -7.50
N ASN A 172 8.10 2.22 -8.05
CA ASN A 172 7.95 1.91 -9.47
C ASN A 172 6.61 2.43 -10.00
N ASP A 173 6.42 2.33 -11.31
CA ASP A 173 5.20 2.73 -12.01
C ASP A 173 3.95 2.08 -11.41
N GLY A 174 2.92 2.90 -11.20
CA GLY A 174 1.64 2.46 -10.66
C GLY A 174 1.59 2.29 -9.14
N TYR A 175 2.69 2.56 -8.42
CA TYR A 175 2.73 2.44 -6.96
C TYR A 175 1.98 3.58 -6.28
N THR A 176 1.51 3.33 -5.06
CA THR A 176 0.89 4.33 -4.20
C THR A 176 1.91 4.82 -3.17
N ILE A 177 2.07 6.14 -3.09
CA ILE A 177 2.87 6.82 -2.08
C ILE A 177 1.92 7.52 -1.13
N VAL A 178 2.26 7.54 0.16
CA VAL A 178 1.54 8.35 1.13
C VAL A 178 2.55 9.26 1.81
N GLU A 179 2.25 10.55 1.78
CA GLU A 179 3.08 11.57 2.40
C GLU A 179 2.96 11.49 3.93
N ASN A 180 4.08 11.63 4.62
CA ASN A 180 4.22 11.29 6.03
C ASN A 180 3.62 12.35 6.96
N SER A 181 3.66 13.64 6.61
CA SER A 181 3.18 14.74 7.44
C SER A 181 1.67 14.97 7.30
N THR A 182 1.12 15.00 6.10
CA THR A 182 -0.27 15.32 5.72
C THR A 182 -1.17 14.09 5.66
N GLY A 183 -0.60 12.96 5.23
CA GLY A 183 -1.36 11.77 4.87
C GLY A 183 -1.99 11.77 3.48
N ASP A 184 -1.54 12.67 2.63
CA ASP A 184 -1.96 12.72 1.24
C ASP A 184 -1.46 11.50 0.46
N ILE A 185 -2.36 10.98 -0.37
CA ILE A 185 -2.12 9.81 -1.21
C ILE A 185 -1.79 10.29 -2.62
N TYR A 186 -0.71 9.77 -3.16
CA TYR A 186 -0.21 10.04 -4.51
C TYR A 186 -0.04 8.73 -5.27
N ARG A 187 -0.21 8.79 -6.58
CA ARG A 187 0.06 7.67 -7.48
C ARG A 187 1.25 7.98 -8.36
N VAL A 188 2.20 7.05 -8.42
CA VAL A 188 3.32 7.11 -9.35
C VAL A 188 2.80 6.80 -10.75
N LEU A 189 2.79 7.80 -11.63
CA LEU A 189 2.41 7.62 -13.02
C LEU A 189 3.53 6.95 -13.81
N LYS A 190 4.75 7.44 -13.62
CA LYS A 190 5.91 7.00 -14.40
C LYS A 190 7.21 7.28 -13.68
N ARG A 191 8.14 6.36 -13.79
CA ARG A 191 9.54 6.53 -13.45
C ARG A 191 10.33 6.96 -14.67
N ASN A 192 11.18 7.97 -14.50
CA ASN A 192 11.97 8.48 -15.61
C ASN A 192 13.08 7.48 -15.98
N ALA A 193 13.19 7.16 -17.26
CA ALA A 193 14.19 6.21 -17.77
C ALA A 193 15.60 6.83 -17.81
N ASP A 194 15.69 8.12 -18.13
CA ASP A 194 16.96 8.84 -18.24
C ASP A 194 17.51 9.27 -16.87
N GLN A 195 16.60 9.44 -15.90
CA GLN A 195 16.91 9.78 -14.52
C GLN A 195 16.16 8.82 -13.58
N PRO A 196 16.71 7.62 -13.31
CA PRO A 196 16.02 6.55 -12.59
C PRO A 196 15.63 6.92 -11.15
N ASP A 197 16.08 8.07 -10.67
CA ASP A 197 15.90 8.57 -9.32
C ASP A 197 14.66 9.44 -9.23
N THR A 198 14.07 9.77 -10.37
CA THR A 198 12.92 10.66 -10.46
C THR A 198 11.66 9.90 -10.83
N VAL A 199 10.56 10.28 -10.17
CA VAL A 199 9.23 9.73 -10.40
C VAL A 199 8.23 10.87 -10.59
N LEU A 200 7.32 10.67 -11.55
CA LEU A 200 6.21 11.57 -11.84
C LEU A 200 4.97 11.10 -11.09
N LEU A 201 4.33 12.03 -10.39
CA LEU A 201 3.09 11.82 -9.64
C LEU A 201 1.85 12.19 -10.45
N ASP A 202 0.69 11.79 -9.95
CA ASP A 202 -0.62 12.12 -10.52
C ASP A 202 -1.13 13.51 -10.17
N LYS A 203 -0.56 14.14 -9.13
CA LYS A 203 -0.85 15.51 -8.71
C LYS A 203 0.41 16.18 -8.13
N PRO A 204 0.46 17.53 -8.06
CA PRO A 204 1.55 18.26 -7.43
C PRO A 204 1.79 17.80 -5.98
N TRP A 205 3.06 17.60 -5.63
CA TRP A 205 3.50 17.30 -4.28
C TRP A 205 3.40 18.56 -3.41
N ASP A 206 2.60 18.48 -2.37
CA ASP A 206 2.36 19.58 -1.43
C ASP A 206 2.64 19.09 0.00
N PRO A 207 3.90 19.18 0.47
CA PRO A 207 4.25 18.89 1.84
C PRO A 207 3.99 20.14 2.69
N ASP A 208 3.07 20.05 3.65
CA ASP A 208 2.85 21.10 4.68
C ASP A 208 4.15 21.49 5.40
#